data_AF-A0A378TL78-F1
#
_entry.id   AF-A0A378TL78-F1
#
_cell.length_a   1.000
_cell.length_b   1.000
_cell.length_c   1.000
_cell.angle_alpha   90.00
_cell.angle_beta   90.00
_cell.angle_gamma   90.00
#
_symmetry.space_group_name_H-M   'P 1'
#
loop_
_entity.id
_entity.type
_entity.pdbx_description
1 polymer ?
#
loop_
_entity_poly.entity_id
_entity_poly.type
_entity_poly.pdbx_seq_one_letter_code
_entity_poly.pdbx_strand_id
1 'polypeptide(L)'
;MARRSSWAGALLTGLAAAGIALAPGAAAEQPNVYGVITPDESREIASGAASTCAALARSASTAALTPDDVGLLIDGYLADGWDVESTADILTASVDRGCGQYLPQVSQALTAYQPG
;
A
#
# COMPACT_ATOMS: atom_id res chain seq x y z
N MET A 1 -25.90 -3.97 -57.82
CA MET A 1 -24.58 -4.61 -58.00
C MET A 1 -23.63 -4.07 -56.93
N ALA A 2 -22.87 -4.97 -56.29
CA ALA A 2 -21.70 -4.75 -55.40
C ALA A 2 -21.94 -3.99 -54.07
N ARG A 3 -21.40 -4.35 -52.90
CA ARG A 3 -20.44 -5.40 -52.47
C ARG A 3 -20.65 -5.64 -50.96
N ARG A 4 -20.59 -6.91 -50.54
CA ARG A 4 -20.30 -7.33 -49.16
C ARG A 4 -18.84 -7.00 -48.84
N SER A 5 -18.52 -6.72 -47.57
CA SER A 5 -17.29 -7.19 -46.92
C SER A 5 -17.39 -7.00 -45.40
N SER A 6 -17.36 -8.14 -44.71
CA SER A 6 -17.17 -8.30 -43.28
C SER A 6 -15.78 -7.85 -42.85
N TRP A 7 -15.66 -7.25 -41.67
CA TRP A 7 -14.44 -7.31 -40.87
C TRP A 7 -14.82 -7.58 -39.42
N ALA A 8 -14.59 -8.83 -39.03
CA ALA A 8 -14.41 -9.23 -37.66
C ALA A 8 -13.09 -8.66 -37.13
N GLY A 9 -13.03 -8.44 -35.82
CA GLY A 9 -11.78 -8.42 -35.08
C GLY A 9 -11.38 -7.05 -34.53
N ALA A 10 -11.61 -6.87 -33.22
CA ALA A 10 -10.63 -6.31 -32.29
C ALA A 10 -11.12 -6.52 -30.86
N LEU A 11 -10.94 -7.74 -30.35
CA LEU A 11 -10.76 -7.97 -28.93
C LEU A 11 -9.36 -7.45 -28.60
N LEU A 12 -9.29 -6.27 -27.98
CA LEU A 12 -8.06 -5.75 -27.37
C LEU A 12 -8.39 -5.27 -25.97
N THR A 13 -8.12 -6.18 -25.03
CA THR A 13 -7.57 -5.92 -23.70
C THR A 13 -6.95 -4.53 -23.54
N GLY A 14 -7.48 -3.76 -22.60
CA GLY A 14 -6.77 -2.66 -21.98
C GLY A 14 -6.89 -2.83 -20.47
N LEU A 15 -5.89 -3.46 -19.85
CA LEU A 15 -5.66 -3.38 -18.42
C LEU A 15 -5.77 -1.91 -18.02
N ALA A 16 -6.70 -1.59 -17.11
CA ALA A 16 -6.63 -0.33 -16.39
C ALA A 16 -5.39 -0.40 -15.49
N ALA A 17 -4.24 0.01 -16.05
CA ALA A 17 -3.11 0.42 -15.26
C ALA A 17 -3.60 1.58 -14.40
N ALA A 18 -3.99 1.27 -13.16
CA ALA A 18 -4.13 2.26 -12.12
C ALA A 18 -2.77 2.98 -12.08
N GLY A 19 -2.77 4.23 -12.50
CA GLY A 19 -1.57 5.04 -12.52
C GLY A 19 -0.97 5.01 -11.13
N ILE A 20 0.21 4.41 -11.02
CA ILE A 20 1.09 4.58 -9.87
C ILE A 20 1.49 6.05 -9.94
N ALA A 21 0.74 6.90 -9.24
CA ALA A 21 1.18 8.24 -8.96
C ALA A 21 2.43 8.07 -8.08
N LEU A 22 3.61 8.22 -8.69
CA LEU A 22 4.87 8.29 -7.97
C LEU A 22 4.77 9.51 -7.05
N ALA A 23 4.45 9.27 -5.78
CA ALA A 23 4.58 10.27 -4.74
C ALA A 23 6.05 10.70 -4.66
N PRO A 24 6.35 11.98 -4.40
CA PRO A 24 7.72 12.41 -4.20
C PRO A 24 8.34 11.57 -3.08
N GLY A 25 9.42 10.86 -3.40
CA GLY A 25 10.10 9.94 -2.49
C GLY A 25 10.35 10.59 -1.14
N ALA A 26 9.85 9.95 -0.10
CA ALA A 26 9.92 10.47 1.25
C ALA A 26 11.33 10.25 1.77
N ALA A 27 12.11 11.32 1.88
CA ALA A 27 13.25 11.35 2.77
C ALA A 27 12.70 11.75 4.15
N ALA A 28 12.89 10.91 5.16
CA ALA A 28 12.50 11.21 6.54
C ALA A 28 13.01 12.62 6.93
N GLU A 29 12.09 13.53 7.22
CA GLU A 29 12.40 14.97 7.33
C GLU A 29 12.96 15.34 8.73
N GLN A 30 12.86 14.41 9.70
CA GLN A 30 13.25 14.59 11.10
C GLN A 30 13.96 13.35 11.67
N PRO A 31 14.70 13.49 12.80
CA PRO A 31 15.22 12.34 13.50
C PRO A 31 14.08 11.41 13.88
N ASN A 32 14.12 10.21 13.31
CA ASN A 32 13.18 9.14 13.56
C ASN A 32 13.26 8.70 15.05
N VAL A 33 12.12 8.72 15.75
CA VAL A 33 12.00 8.26 17.14
C VAL A 33 10.89 7.23 17.21
N TYR A 34 11.26 5.98 17.51
CA TYR A 34 10.35 4.85 17.63
C TYR A 34 9.01 5.18 18.32
N GLY A 35 7.92 5.05 17.58
CA GLY A 35 6.55 5.22 18.07
C GLY A 35 6.10 6.67 18.22
N VAL A 36 6.84 7.61 17.63
CA VAL A 36 6.47 9.02 17.56
C VAL A 36 6.23 9.40 16.11
N ILE A 37 4.94 9.51 15.76
CA ILE A 37 4.54 9.96 14.42
C ILE A 37 5.13 11.35 14.10
N THR A 38 6.03 11.39 13.13
CA THR A 38 6.65 12.62 12.62
C THR A 38 5.69 13.41 11.72
N PRO A 39 5.98 14.70 11.42
CA PRO A 39 5.10 15.48 10.54
C PRO A 39 5.01 14.95 9.10
N ASP A 40 6.07 14.36 8.57
CA ASP A 40 6.09 13.71 7.26
C ASP A 40 5.28 12.40 7.27
N GLU A 41 5.45 11.55 8.29
CA GLU A 41 4.59 10.37 8.47
C GLU A 41 3.12 10.77 8.64
N SER A 42 2.83 11.85 9.37
CA SER A 42 1.47 12.38 9.52
C SER A 42 0.84 12.76 8.17
N ARG A 43 1.61 13.37 7.27
CA ARG A 43 1.15 13.72 5.92
C ARG A 43 0.94 12.46 5.09
N GLU A 44 1.84 11.49 5.20
CA GLU A 44 1.71 10.22 4.51
C GLU A 44 0.45 9.48 4.95
N ILE A 45 0.25 9.31 6.26
CA ILE A 45 -0.98 8.71 6.84
C ILE A 45 -2.23 9.46 6.35
N ALA A 46 -2.23 10.79 6.34
CA ALA A 46 -3.37 11.57 5.90
C ALA A 46 -3.71 11.35 4.41
N SER A 47 -2.70 11.11 3.57
CA SER A 47 -2.88 10.92 2.13
C SER A 47 -3.08 9.45 1.72
N GLY A 48 -2.47 8.51 2.45
CA GLY A 48 -2.33 7.10 2.09
C GLY A 48 -3.11 6.12 2.97
N ALA A 49 -3.72 6.54 4.08
CA ALA A 49 -4.44 5.59 4.96
C ALA A 49 -5.60 4.89 4.24
N ALA A 50 -6.36 5.62 3.42
CA ALA A 50 -7.48 5.04 2.67
C ALA A 50 -7.02 4.03 1.61
N SER A 51 -5.93 4.31 0.89
CA SER A 51 -5.35 3.37 -0.09
C SER A 51 -4.77 2.13 0.59
N THR A 52 -4.10 2.31 1.74
CA THR A 52 -3.60 1.22 2.58
C THR A 52 -4.74 0.28 3.00
N CYS A 53 -5.82 0.82 3.57
CA CYS A 53 -6.98 0.03 3.95
C CYS A 53 -7.67 -0.66 2.76
N ALA A 54 -7.74 0.00 1.60
CA ALA A 54 -8.29 -0.59 0.39
C ALA A 54 -7.42 -1.73 -0.16
N ALA A 55 -6.09 -1.64 -0.04
CA ALA A 55 -5.18 -2.70 -0.43
C ALA A 55 -5.36 -3.94 0.46
N LEU A 56 -5.39 -3.75 1.78
CA LEU A 56 -5.62 -4.83 2.75
C LEU A 56 -6.99 -5.49 2.56
N ALA A 57 -8.05 -4.69 2.35
CA ALA A 57 -9.38 -5.22 2.09
C ALA A 57 -9.46 -6.02 0.79
N ARG A 58 -8.71 -5.61 -0.24
CA ARG A 58 -8.62 -6.35 -1.50
C ARG A 58 -7.95 -7.70 -1.30
N SER A 59 -6.82 -7.76 -0.59
CA SER A 59 -6.15 -9.03 -0.28
C SER A 59 -7.04 -9.95 0.57
N ALA A 60 -7.73 -9.37 1.55
CA ALA A 60 -8.68 -10.09 2.40
C ALA A 60 -9.96 -10.56 1.68
N SER A 61 -10.27 -10.02 0.48
CA SER A 61 -11.47 -10.40 -0.27
C SER A 61 -11.33 -11.75 -0.99
N THR A 62 -10.09 -12.18 -1.24
CA THR A 62 -9.78 -13.42 -1.95
C THR A 62 -9.43 -14.58 -1.02
N ALA A 63 -8.86 -14.28 0.14
CA ALA A 63 -8.46 -15.25 1.16
C ALA A 63 -8.28 -14.55 2.52
N ALA A 64 -7.94 -15.31 3.56
CA ALA A 64 -7.50 -14.71 4.81
C ALA A 64 -6.22 -13.88 4.57
N LEU A 65 -6.18 -12.66 5.11
CA LEU A 65 -5.02 -11.77 4.99
C LEU A 65 -3.80 -12.43 5.67
N THR A 66 -2.70 -12.56 4.92
CA THR A 66 -1.46 -13.18 5.37
C THR A 66 -0.39 -12.13 5.72
N PRO A 67 0.64 -12.49 6.50
CA PRO A 67 1.79 -11.59 6.72
C PRO A 67 2.48 -11.18 5.42
N ASP A 68 2.52 -12.05 4.40
CA ASP A 68 3.13 -11.75 3.10
C ASP A 68 2.35 -10.66 2.35
N ASP A 69 1.01 -10.65 2.45
CA ASP A 69 0.18 -9.60 1.85
C ASP A 69 0.49 -8.22 2.46
N VAL A 70 0.79 -8.18 3.75
CA VAL A 70 1.23 -6.94 4.43
C VAL A 70 2.68 -6.63 4.09
N GLY A 71 3.53 -7.65 3.95
CA GLY A 71 4.93 -7.51 3.53
C GLY A 71 5.06 -6.73 2.23
N LEU A 72 4.16 -6.94 1.26
CA LEU A 72 4.12 -6.16 0.02
C LEU A 72 3.86 -4.65 0.24
N LEU A 73 3.10 -4.28 1.27
CA LEU A 73 2.90 -2.87 1.63
C LEU A 73 4.15 -2.30 2.31
N ILE A 74 4.75 -3.07 3.21
CA ILE A 74 6.01 -2.70 3.89
C ILE A 74 7.10 -2.46 2.85
N ASP A 75 7.31 -3.41 1.95
CA ASP A 75 8.30 -3.32 0.87
C ASP A 75 8.03 -2.13 -0.06
N GLY A 76 6.77 -1.74 -0.26
CA GLY A 76 6.39 -0.53 -0.99
C GLY A 76 6.88 0.74 -0.31
N TYR A 77 6.60 0.91 0.97
CA TYR A 77 7.09 2.07 1.73
C TYR A 77 8.63 2.11 1.77
N LEU A 78 9.29 0.96 1.96
CA LEU A 78 10.75 0.87 1.92
C LEU A 78 11.31 1.25 0.53
N ALA A 79 10.65 0.84 -0.55
CA ALA A 79 11.03 1.22 -1.91
C ALA A 79 10.82 2.71 -2.20
N ASP A 80 9.83 3.34 -1.55
CA ASP A 80 9.57 4.78 -1.63
C ASP A 80 10.54 5.63 -0.79
N GLY A 81 11.43 4.99 -0.04
CA GLY A 81 12.51 5.62 0.72
C GLY A 81 12.27 5.75 2.22
N TRP A 82 11.12 5.27 2.72
CA TRP A 82 10.85 5.20 4.14
C TRP A 82 11.75 4.16 4.82
N ASP A 83 12.16 4.44 6.05
CA ASP A 83 12.82 3.42 6.86
C ASP A 83 11.80 2.50 7.54
N VAL A 84 12.29 1.44 8.18
CA VAL A 84 11.46 0.41 8.81
C VAL A 84 10.61 0.95 9.95
N GLU A 85 11.15 1.89 10.72
CA GLU A 85 10.40 2.50 11.83
C GLU A 85 9.26 3.35 11.26
N SER A 86 9.57 4.27 10.32
CA SER A 86 8.53 5.15 9.77
C SER A 86 7.46 4.35 9.04
N THR A 87 7.87 3.28 8.35
CA THR A 87 6.94 2.34 7.70
C THR A 87 6.00 1.69 8.72
N ALA A 88 6.53 1.25 9.88
CA ALA A 88 5.74 0.65 10.93
C ALA A 88 4.74 1.64 11.55
N ASP A 89 5.19 2.87 11.80
CA ASP A 89 4.40 3.95 12.36
C ASP A 89 3.27 4.39 11.41
N ILE A 90 3.59 4.58 10.13
CA ILE A 90 2.62 4.91 9.07
C ILE A 90 1.59 3.79 8.92
N LEU A 91 2.02 2.53 8.78
CA LEU A 91 1.11 1.41 8.57
C LEU A 91 0.20 1.20 9.79
N THR A 92 0.76 1.19 11.00
CA THR A 92 0.00 0.98 12.23
C THR A 92 -1.03 2.09 12.42
N ALA A 93 -0.63 3.36 12.29
CA ALA A 93 -1.53 4.49 12.45
C ALA A 93 -2.60 4.58 11.36
N SER A 94 -2.26 4.25 10.11
CA SER A 94 -3.22 4.20 9.00
C SER A 94 -4.31 3.16 9.25
N VAL A 95 -3.91 1.98 9.71
CA VAL A 95 -4.82 0.85 9.93
C VAL A 95 -5.66 1.06 11.19
N ASP A 96 -5.09 1.54 12.28
CA ASP A 96 -5.81 1.84 13.53
C ASP A 96 -6.96 2.84 13.30
N ARG A 97 -6.73 3.87 12.47
CA ARG A 97 -7.74 4.91 12.19
C ARG A 97 -8.84 4.49 11.22
N GLY A 98 -8.55 3.59 10.27
CA GLY A 98 -9.43 3.34 9.11
C GLY A 98 -9.95 1.93 8.98
N CYS A 99 -9.19 0.92 9.40
CA CYS A 99 -9.48 -0.49 9.16
C CYS A 99 -8.87 -1.39 10.25
N GLY A 100 -9.10 -1.02 11.51
CA GLY A 100 -8.46 -1.61 12.69
C GLY A 100 -8.59 -3.13 12.81
N GLN A 101 -9.54 -3.75 12.12
CA GLN A 101 -9.65 -5.22 12.03
C GLN A 101 -8.40 -5.90 11.44
N TYR A 102 -7.55 -5.18 10.71
CA TYR A 102 -6.31 -5.71 10.11
C TYR A 102 -5.06 -5.46 10.97
N LEU A 103 -5.18 -4.75 12.11
CA LEU A 103 -4.05 -4.48 13.00
C LEU A 103 -3.28 -5.74 13.42
N PRO A 104 -3.92 -6.88 13.78
CA PRO A 104 -3.18 -8.07 14.20
C PRO A 104 -2.24 -8.60 13.13
N GLN A 105 -2.68 -8.63 11.87
CA GLN A 105 -1.88 -9.09 10.74
C GLN A 105 -0.74 -8.10 10.43
N VAL A 106 -1.01 -6.81 10.58
CA VAL A 106 -0.01 -5.76 10.38
C VAL A 106 1.08 -5.83 11.43
N SER A 107 0.71 -5.91 12.71
CA SER A 107 1.66 -6.08 13.81
C SER A 107 2.48 -7.35 13.64
N GLN A 108 1.85 -8.46 13.22
CA GLN A 108 2.57 -9.71 12.96
C GLN A 108 3.60 -9.56 11.84
N ALA A 109 3.25 -8.95 10.70
CA ALA A 109 4.19 -8.75 9.60
C ALA A 109 5.37 -7.85 10.00
N LEU A 110 5.11 -6.77 10.74
CA LEU A 110 6.15 -5.84 11.19
C LEU A 110 7.19 -6.48 12.12
N THR A 111 6.82 -7.51 12.90
CA THR A 111 7.81 -8.24 13.73
C THR A 111 8.92 -8.91 12.92
N ALA A 112 8.69 -9.21 11.63
CA ALA A 112 9.73 -9.75 10.76
C ALA A 112 10.78 -8.69 10.34
N TYR A 113 10.41 -7.42 10.37
CA TYR A 113 11.25 -6.29 9.93
C TYR A 113 11.89 -5.54 11.12
N GLN A 114 11.40 -5.75 12.34
CA GLN A 114 11.96 -5.21 13.58
C GLN A 114 12.63 -6.31 14.42
N PRO A 115 13.83 -6.81 14.04
CA PRO A 115 14.58 -7.68 14.92
C PRO A 115 15.04 -6.85 16.13
N GLY A 116 14.56 -7.24 17.32
CA GLY A 116 14.96 -6.61 18.59
C GLY A 116 16.46 -6.70 18.87
#